data_AF-A0A7Y1T143-F1
#
_entry.id   AF-A0A7Y1T143-F1
#
_cell.length_a   1.000
_cell.length_b   1.000
_cell.length_c   1.000
_cell.angle_alpha   90.00
_cell.angle_beta   90.00
_cell.angle_gamma   90.00
#
_symmetry.space_group_name_H-M   'P 1'
#
loop_
_entity.id
_entity.type
_entity.pdbx_description
1 polymer ?
#
loop_
_entity_poly.entity_id
_entity_poly.type
_entity_poly.pdbx_seq_one_letter_code
_entity_poly.pdbx_strand_id
1 'polypeptide(L)' 'MKITEQIKQPIAYEMDLFEQKFQLAMSSKVALLNRITHYIVNRKGKQMRPMFVFLVAKMLNNGEVS' A
#
# COMPACT_ATOMS: atom_id res chain seq x y z
N MET A 1 -16.61 12.96 -7.08
CA MET A 1 -15.54 11.96 -6.87
C MET A 1 -14.64 12.40 -5.72
N LYS A 2 -14.16 11.49 -4.87
CA LYS A 2 -13.20 11.85 -3.80
C LYS A 2 -11.85 12.14 -4.45
N ILE A 3 -11.24 13.28 -4.13
CA ILE A 3 -9.93 13.72 -4.65
C ILE A 3 -8.84 12.66 -4.43
N THR A 4 -8.92 11.91 -3.33
CA THR A 4 -7.98 10.82 -3.01
C THR A 4 -7.97 9.70 -4.05
N GLU A 5 -9.11 9.38 -4.66
CA GLU A 5 -9.17 8.33 -5.69
C GLU A 5 -8.51 8.79 -6.99
N GLN A 6 -8.60 10.08 -7.32
CA GLN A 6 -7.92 10.66 -8.49
C GLN A 6 -6.40 10.62 -8.32
N ILE A 7 -5.91 10.91 -7.11
CA ILE A 7 -4.48 10.85 -6.78
C ILE A 7 -3.95 9.40 -6.83
N LYS A 8 -4.81 8.42 -6.52
CA LYS A 8 -4.45 6.99 -6.53
C LYS A 8 -4.40 6.39 -7.94
N GLN A 9 -5.16 6.92 -8.91
CA GLN A 9 -5.19 6.43 -10.30
C GLN A 9 -3.81 6.12 -10.91
N PRO A 10 -2.83 7.05 -10.91
CA PRO A 10 -1.54 6.81 -11.55
C PRO A 10 -0.70 5.73 -10.87
N ILE A 11 -1.05 5.29 -9.65
CA ILE A 11 -0.28 4.31 -8.86
C ILE A 11 -1.13 3.12 -8.41
N ALA A 12 -2.27 2.88 -9.07
CA ALA A 12 -3.25 1.89 -8.64
C ALA A 12 -2.67 0.45 -8.66
N TYR A 13 -1.86 0.14 -9.67
CA TYR A 13 -1.22 -1.16 -9.83
C TYR A 13 -0.18 -1.42 -8.72
N GLU A 14 0.69 -0.45 -8.47
CA GLU A 14 1.73 -0.50 -7.45
C GLU A 14 1.12 -0.59 -6.05
N MET A 15 -0.02 0.07 -5.83
CA MET A 15 -0.77 -0.01 -4.58
C MET A 15 -1.37 -1.40 -4.35
N ASP A 16 -1.85 -2.09 -5.39
CA ASP A 16 -2.36 -3.46 -5.25
C ASP A 16 -1.23 -4.44 -4.90
N LEU A 17 -0.11 -4.35 -5.62
CA LEU A 17 1.09 -5.14 -5.31
C LEU A 17 1.64 -4.86 -3.91
N PHE A 18 1.62 -3.60 -3.48
CA PHE A 18 2.02 -3.20 -2.14
C PHE A 18 1.15 -3.88 -1.09
N GLU A 19 -0.17 -3.94 -1.27
CA GLU A 19 -1.06 -4.57 -0.30
C GLU A 19 -0.80 -6.07 -0.15
N GLN A 20 -0.60 -6.77 -1.27
CA GLN A 20 -0.25 -8.19 -1.26
C GLN A 20 1.07 -8.44 -0.52
N LYS A 21 2.11 -7.66 -0.84
CA LYS A 21 3.42 -7.76 -0.18
C LYS A 21 3.36 -7.37 1.29
N PHE A 22 2.59 -6.34 1.63
CA PHE A 22 2.42 -5.85 2.99
C PHE A 22 1.73 -6.90 3.87
N GLN A 23 0.68 -7.55 3.38
CA GLN A 23 0.00 -8.62 4.10
C GLN A 23 0.93 -9.81 4.35
N LEU A 24 1.71 -10.22 3.35
CA LEU A 24 2.70 -11.29 3.49
C LEU A 24 3.79 -10.93 4.51
N ALA A 25 4.31 -9.69 4.46
CA ALA A 25 5.34 -9.21 5.38
C ALA A 25 4.86 -9.11 6.84
N MET A 26 3.55 -8.90 7.05
CA MET A 26 2.93 -8.85 8.38
C MET A 26 2.50 -10.22 8.92
N SER A 27 2.65 -11.27 8.13
CA SER A 27 2.41 -12.64 8.60
C SER A 27 3.52 -13.10 9.54
N SER A 28 3.12 -13.78 10.62
CA SER A 28 3.99 -14.34 11.64
C SER A 28 3.68 -15.82 11.85
N LYS A 29 4.61 -16.55 12.46
CA LYS A 29 4.36 -17.93 12.92
C LYS A 29 3.69 -17.96 14.31
N VAL A 30 3.68 -16.83 15.02
CA VAL A 30 3.12 -16.73 16.37
C VAL A 30 1.64 -16.35 16.28
N ALA A 31 0.75 -17.23 16.77
CA ALA A 31 -0.70 -17.08 16.66
C ALA A 31 -1.25 -15.77 17.25
N LEU A 32 -0.73 -15.34 18.41
CA LEU A 32 -1.15 -14.08 19.05
C LEU A 32 -0.77 -12.87 18.19
N LEU A 33 0.46 -12.86 17.65
CA LEU A 33 0.93 -11.77 16.81
C LEU A 33 0.15 -11.71 15.50
N ASN A 34 -0.14 -12.85 14.87
CA ASN A 34 -1.00 -12.94 13.69
C ASN A 34 -2.39 -12.33 13.91
N ARG A 35 -2.96 -12.54 15.10
CA ARG A 35 -4.27 -11.97 15.43
C ARG A 35 -4.19 -10.44 15.46
N ILE A 36 -3.12 -9.88 16.03
CA ILE A 36 -2.90 -8.42 16.06
C ILE A 36 -2.67 -7.88 14.64
N THR A 37 -1.77 -8.51 13.87
CA THR A 37 -1.41 -8.03 12.54
C THR A 37 -2.58 -8.13 11.55
N HIS A 38 -3.43 -9.16 11.67
CA HIS A 38 -4.68 -9.27 10.90
C HIS A 38 -5.60 -8.06 11.10
N TYR A 39 -5.74 -7.54 12.32
CA TYR A 39 -6.53 -6.33 12.56
C TYR A 39 -5.91 -5.08 11.94
N ILE A 40 -4.57 -4.98 11.97
CA ILE A 40 -3.84 -3.85 11.39
C ILE A 40 -3.98 -3.82 9.86
N VAL A 41 -3.78 -4.96 9.20
CA VAL A 41 -3.85 -5.08 7.73
C VAL A 41 -5.25 -4.79 7.20
N ASN A 42 -6.29 -5.28 7.89
CA ASN A 42 -7.67 -5.10 7.45
C ASN A 42 -8.23 -3.70 7.70
N ARG A 43 -7.72 -2.98 8.70
CA ARG A 43 -8.11 -1.57 8.93
C ARG A 43 -7.23 -0.62 8.14
N LYS A 44 -7.54 -0.51 6.84
CA LYS A 44 -6.87 0.42 5.94
C LYS A 44 -7.18 1.88 6.33
N GLY A 45 -6.14 2.67 6.54
CA GLY A 45 -6.23 4.13 6.62
C GLY A 45 -6.32 4.77 5.24
N LYS A 46 -6.07 6.09 5.15
CA LYS A 46 -6.03 6.82 3.86
C LYS A 46 -4.86 6.44 2.94
N GLN A 47 -3.93 5.58 3.40
CA GLN A 47 -2.76 5.13 2.63
C GLN A 47 -1.86 6.26 2.07
N MET A 48 -1.88 7.45 2.69
CA MET A 48 -1.13 8.62 2.18
C MET A 48 0.39 8.39 2.08
N ARG A 49 0.96 7.63 3.03
CA ARG A 49 2.40 7.35 3.08
C ARG A 49 2.90 6.53 1.88
N PRO A 50 2.35 5.34 1.59
CA PRO A 50 2.75 4.60 0.39
C PRO A 50 2.42 5.33 -0.90
N MET A 51 1.28 6.05 -0.96
CA MET A 51 0.96 6.85 -2.15
C MET A 51 2.02 7.90 -2.46
N PHE A 52 2.51 8.61 -1.43
CA PHE A 52 3.56 9.62 -1.62
C PHE A 52 4.86 9.02 -2.16
N VAL A 53 5.26 7.85 -1.65
CA VAL A 53 6.46 7.15 -2.13
C VAL A 53 6.32 6.74 -3.61
N PHE A 54 5.20 6.13 -3.99
CA PHE A 54 5.00 5.69 -5.38
C PHE A 54 4.87 6.85 -6.36
N LEU A 55 4.18 7.93 -5.99
CA LEU A 55 4.07 9.12 -6.84
C LEU A 55 5.42 9.77 -7.08
N VAL A 56 6.26 9.89 -6.05
CA VAL A 56 7.62 10.47 -6.18
C VAL A 56 8.53 9.54 -7.00
N ALA A 57 8.47 8.22 -6.75
CA ALA A 57 9.24 7.25 -7.53
C ALA A 57 8.89 7.33 -9.02
N LYS A 58 7.59 7.38 -9.34
CA LYS A 58 7.09 7.48 -10.70
C LYS A 58 7.47 8.80 -11.37
N MET A 59 7.44 9.90 -10.61
CA MET A 59 7.88 11.21 -11.08
C MET A 59 9.37 11.24 -11.43
N LEU A 60 10.21 10.57 -10.64
CA LEU A 60 11.66 10.55 -10.85
C LEU A 60 12.11 9.52 -11.89
N ASN A 61 11.28 8.51 -12.18
CA ASN A 61 11.60 7.42 -13.10
C ASN A 61 10.74 7.47 -14.38
N ASN A 62 10.55 8.67 -14.95
CA ASN A 62 9.87 8.88 -16.23
C ASN A 62 8.46 8.25 -16.37
N GLY A 63 7.74 8.07 -15.27
CA GLY A 63 6.40 7.47 -15.29
C GLY A 63 6.37 5.95 -15.07
N GLU A 64 7.50 5.32 -14.74
CA GLU A 64 7.57 3.87 -14.49
C GLU A 64 7.96 3.56 -13.04
N VAL A 65 7.41 2.50 -12.48
CA VAL A 65 7.85 1.92 -11.21
C VAL A 65 7.86 0.40 -11.41
N SER A 66 9.04 -0.21 -11.30
CA SER A 66 9.26 -1.66 -11.50
C SER A 66 8.77 -2.51 -10.33
#